data_AF-A0A9X3IYG4-F1
#
_entry.id   AF-A0A9X3IYG4-F1
#
_cell.length_a   1.000
_cell.length_b   1.000
_cell.length_c   1.000
_cell.angle_alpha   90.00
_cell.angle_beta   90.00
_cell.angle_gamma   90.00
#
_symmetry.space_group_name_H-M   'P 1'
#
loop_
_entity.id
_entity.type
_entity.pdbx_description
1 polymer ?
#
loop_
_entity_poly.entity_id
_entity_poly.type
_entity_poly.pdbx_seq_one_letter_code
_entity_poly.pdbx_strand_id
1 'polypeptide(L)'
;MWTAPGRIQFPDDEIVFQTTASLVERGSFAIEGIAHRTGEPPGRPPGTFGWAEGRDGRRYGFFGHGLSLVATPMYALARATAPRVPFAWTRAVRSDHFTFHAREARADWLHLMVSLTHCFVTAATAWLLVRWLAWVGFSGRAALWTGVAYATGTAAWPYARTFLSEPLSAMVLLAAAVAIAQAHALRGSRPGAADRRLWLAGAAAGFAVHVHVLNLVAWPCLAAYALWPLGAGPKGQESKGRFFETCLKRLAPMRRGLVGAALLAGLGLGLVLLGQWWRFGDPLETGRFGHYSAWTWPWTGLWAQMLAPGRSCGCTRRRRRWGWWVCGRPCDARRLRRGWRCRCW
;
A
#
# COMPACT_ATOMS: atom_id res chain seq x y z
N MET A 1 -4.81 19.22 12.28
CA MET A 1 -4.57 17.76 12.12
C MET A 1 -5.84 17.04 11.63
N TRP A 2 -6.26 17.23 10.37
CA TRP A 2 -7.44 16.54 9.80
C TRP A 2 -7.04 15.40 8.83
N THR A 3 -5.79 15.42 8.34
CA THR A 3 -5.18 14.47 7.39
C THR A 3 -4.18 13.50 8.02
N ALA A 4 -3.67 13.81 9.21
CA ALA A 4 -2.83 12.92 10.00
C ALA A 4 -3.45 12.78 11.40
N PRO A 5 -4.09 11.64 11.71
CA PRO A 5 -4.75 11.44 13.00
C PRO A 5 -3.73 11.17 14.13
N GLY A 6 -2.45 11.02 13.78
CA GLY A 6 -1.38 10.75 14.74
C GLY A 6 -1.45 9.38 15.37
N ARG A 7 -2.08 8.42 14.70
CA ARG A 7 -2.31 7.07 15.20
C ARG A 7 -2.40 6.07 14.08
N ILE A 8 -2.03 4.84 14.41
CA ILE A 8 -2.29 3.64 13.63
C ILE A 8 -3.72 3.16 13.90
N GLN A 9 -4.47 2.86 12.85
CA GLN A 9 -5.91 2.59 12.94
C GLN A 9 -6.27 1.13 12.76
N PHE A 10 -5.48 0.41 11.95
CA PHE A 10 -5.72 -0.99 11.61
C PHE A 10 -4.64 -1.88 12.21
N PRO A 11 -4.90 -3.18 12.42
CA PRO A 11 -3.83 -4.07 12.86
C PRO A 11 -2.77 -4.26 11.77
N ASP A 12 -3.16 -4.19 10.49
CA ASP A 12 -2.24 -4.24 9.36
C ASP A 12 -1.21 -3.10 9.43
N ASP A 13 -1.67 -1.88 9.71
CA ASP A 13 -0.83 -0.70 9.95
C ASP A 13 0.22 -0.99 11.04
N GLU A 14 -0.20 -1.63 12.14
CA GLU A 14 0.66 -1.91 13.29
C GLU A 14 1.77 -2.90 12.94
N ILE A 15 1.46 -3.95 12.18
CA ILE A 15 2.46 -4.90 11.71
C ILE A 15 3.51 -4.22 10.82
N VAL A 16 3.08 -3.34 9.92
CA VAL A 16 3.98 -2.56 9.06
C VAL A 16 4.84 -1.60 9.89
N PHE A 17 4.28 -0.98 10.93
CA PHE A 17 5.01 -0.13 11.87
C PHE A 17 6.05 -0.93 12.67
N GLN A 18 5.68 -2.06 13.26
CA GLN A 18 6.63 -2.92 13.98
C GLN A 18 7.75 -3.41 13.07
N THR A 19 7.45 -3.71 11.80
CA THR A 19 8.47 -4.08 10.80
C THR A 19 9.42 -2.90 10.55
N THR A 20 8.88 -1.68 10.44
CA THR A 20 9.68 -0.44 10.30
C THR A 20 10.59 -0.23 11.51
N ALA A 21 10.05 -0.36 12.72
CA ALA A 21 10.80 -0.25 13.96
C ALA A 21 11.93 -1.29 14.02
N SER A 22 11.62 -2.54 13.72
CA SER A 22 12.56 -3.66 13.73
C SER A 22 13.73 -3.47 12.74
N LEU A 23 13.45 -2.89 11.56
CA LEU A 23 14.50 -2.55 10.60
C LEU A 23 15.45 -1.47 11.15
N VAL A 24 14.92 -0.42 11.77
CA VAL A 24 15.72 0.70 12.28
C VAL A 24 16.43 0.38 13.60
N GLU A 25 15.86 -0.49 14.43
CA GLU A 25 16.40 -0.83 15.76
C GLU A 25 17.29 -2.07 15.72
N ARG A 26 16.97 -3.06 14.89
CA ARG A 26 17.62 -4.38 14.91
C ARG A 26 18.16 -4.82 13.56
N GLY A 27 17.95 -4.07 12.49
CA GLY A 27 18.32 -4.48 11.13
C GLY A 27 17.60 -5.77 10.70
N SER A 28 16.38 -6.02 11.21
CA SER A 28 15.64 -7.27 10.99
C SER A 28 14.19 -7.01 10.63
N PHE A 29 13.59 -7.92 9.85
CA PHE A 29 12.15 -7.94 9.54
C PHE A 29 11.32 -8.65 10.62
N ALA A 30 11.97 -9.23 11.64
CA ALA A 30 11.27 -9.95 12.69
C ALA A 30 10.62 -8.99 13.69
N ILE A 31 9.33 -9.21 13.96
CA ILE A 31 8.47 -8.37 14.80
C ILE A 31 8.02 -9.11 16.05
N GLU A 32 7.46 -8.37 17.00
CA GLU A 32 6.85 -8.95 18.21
C GLU A 32 5.46 -9.51 17.91
N GLY A 33 4.73 -8.88 16.98
CA GLY A 33 3.35 -9.21 16.66
C GLY A 33 2.37 -8.45 17.55
N ILE A 34 1.08 -8.77 17.41
CA ILE A 34 0.00 -8.14 18.19
C ILE A 34 -0.53 -9.20 19.16
N ALA A 35 -0.49 -8.89 20.46
CA ALA A 35 -0.71 -9.89 21.52
C ALA A 35 -2.08 -10.58 21.49
N HIS A 36 -3.13 -9.93 20.98
CA HIS A 36 -4.42 -10.56 20.74
C HIS A 36 -5.36 -9.62 19.97
N ARG A 37 -6.19 -10.16 19.06
CA ARG A 37 -7.40 -9.45 18.63
C ARG A 37 -8.63 -10.34 18.57
N THR A 38 -9.77 -9.72 18.89
CA THR A 38 -11.12 -10.26 18.71
C THR A 38 -11.50 -10.23 17.23
N GLY A 39 -12.01 -11.35 16.70
CA GLY A 39 -12.49 -11.43 15.31
C GLY A 39 -11.55 -12.13 14.32
N GLU A 40 -10.54 -12.87 14.78
CA GLU A 40 -9.82 -13.80 13.92
C GLU A 40 -10.78 -14.89 13.39
N PRO A 41 -10.62 -15.33 12.12
CA PRO A 41 -11.44 -16.41 11.57
C PRO A 41 -11.34 -17.67 12.45
N PRO A 42 -12.43 -18.44 12.61
CA PRO A 42 -12.38 -19.71 13.30
C PRO A 42 -11.33 -20.62 12.65
N GLY A 43 -10.47 -21.23 13.47
CA GLY A 43 -9.36 -22.08 13.02
C GLY A 43 -7.98 -21.42 13.01
N ARG A 44 -7.88 -20.11 13.31
CA ARG A 44 -6.59 -19.43 13.46
C ARG A 44 -6.12 -19.45 14.92
N PRO A 45 -4.84 -19.75 15.21
CA PRO A 45 -4.30 -19.60 16.56
C PRO A 45 -4.40 -18.14 17.02
N PRO A 46 -4.90 -17.87 18.24
CA PRO A 46 -5.10 -16.51 18.72
C PRO A 46 -3.83 -15.66 18.65
N GLY A 47 -3.96 -14.43 18.16
CA GLY A 47 -2.86 -13.46 18.13
C GLY A 47 -1.90 -13.65 16.97
N THR A 48 -2.25 -14.46 15.96
CA THR A 48 -1.44 -14.64 14.75
C THR A 48 -1.84 -13.69 13.62
N PHE A 49 -2.81 -12.80 13.82
CA PHE A 49 -3.23 -11.84 12.80
C PHE A 49 -2.06 -11.01 12.26
N GLY A 50 -1.90 -10.96 10.93
CA GLY A 50 -0.93 -10.09 10.26
C GLY A 50 0.50 -10.64 10.15
N TRP A 51 0.82 -11.78 10.79
CA TRP A 51 2.15 -12.36 10.76
C TRP A 51 2.14 -13.89 10.65
N ALA A 52 3.31 -14.46 10.34
CA ALA A 52 3.58 -15.90 10.33
C ALA A 52 4.95 -16.19 10.95
N GLU A 53 5.10 -17.39 11.47
CA GLU A 53 6.39 -17.87 11.96
C GLU A 53 7.30 -18.24 10.78
N GLY A 54 8.55 -17.79 10.83
CA GLY A 54 9.58 -18.13 9.87
C GLY A 54 10.29 -19.44 10.23
N ARG A 55 11.18 -19.89 9.34
CA ARG A 55 11.99 -21.10 9.54
C ARG A 55 12.93 -21.04 10.76
N ASP A 56 13.15 -19.85 11.31
CA ASP A 56 14.00 -19.59 12.47
C ASP A 56 13.18 -19.40 13.76
N GLY A 57 11.87 -19.67 13.73
CA GLY A 57 10.97 -19.53 14.87
C GLY A 57 10.60 -18.07 15.19
N ARG A 58 11.04 -17.10 14.38
CA ARG A 58 10.72 -15.68 14.58
C ARG A 58 9.45 -15.30 13.83
N ARG A 59 8.80 -14.23 14.28
CA ARG A 59 7.56 -13.74 13.68
C ARG A 59 7.86 -12.73 12.58
N TYR A 60 7.27 -12.92 11.41
CA TYR A 60 7.40 -12.02 10.27
C TYR A 60 6.04 -11.55 9.77
N GLY A 61 5.90 -10.25 9.51
CA GLY A 61 4.74 -9.73 8.80
C GLY A 61 4.63 -10.35 7.40
N PHE A 62 3.42 -10.74 7.00
CA PHE A 62 3.14 -11.24 5.65
C PHE A 62 2.83 -10.12 4.63
N PHE A 63 2.95 -8.86 5.06
CA PHE A 63 2.81 -7.69 4.19
C PHE A 63 4.08 -7.47 3.37
N GLY A 64 3.96 -6.68 2.30
CA GLY A 64 5.11 -6.22 1.55
C GLY A 64 5.98 -5.27 2.39
N HIS A 65 7.30 -5.43 2.29
CA HIS A 65 8.28 -4.64 3.04
C HIS A 65 8.50 -3.22 2.51
N GLY A 66 7.99 -2.91 1.32
CA GLY A 66 8.25 -1.64 0.64
C GLY A 66 7.78 -0.44 1.45
N LEU A 67 6.61 -0.54 2.11
CA LEU A 67 6.12 0.56 2.97
C LEU A 67 6.99 0.72 4.23
N SER A 68 7.38 -0.38 4.87
CA SER A 68 8.25 -0.31 6.05
C SER A 68 9.60 0.33 5.72
N LEU A 69 10.19 -0.01 4.57
CA LEU A 69 11.43 0.60 4.10
C LEU A 69 11.28 2.11 3.88
N VAL A 70 10.22 2.54 3.18
CA VAL A 70 9.94 3.97 2.93
C VAL A 70 9.67 4.76 4.21
N ALA A 71 9.13 4.11 5.24
CA ALA A 71 8.83 4.74 6.52
C ALA A 71 10.03 4.84 7.48
N THR A 72 11.15 4.14 7.20
CA THR A 72 12.34 4.17 8.06
C THR A 72 12.87 5.58 8.37
N PRO A 73 12.88 6.57 7.45
CA PRO A 73 13.36 7.91 7.77
C PRO A 73 12.45 8.62 8.77
N MET A 74 11.13 8.46 8.67
CA MET A 74 10.18 9.04 9.61
C MET A 74 10.29 8.39 10.99
N TYR A 75 10.49 7.07 11.06
CA TYR A 75 10.74 6.37 12.32
C TYR A 75 12.04 6.85 12.98
N ALA A 76 13.13 6.93 12.23
CA ALA A 76 14.42 7.41 12.73
C ALA A 76 14.32 8.85 13.27
N LEU A 77 13.62 9.73 12.54
CA LEU A 77 13.32 11.10 13.00
C LEU A 77 12.50 11.09 14.29
N ALA A 78 11.45 10.26 14.35
CA ALA A 78 10.60 10.14 15.53
C ALA A 78 11.38 9.70 16.77
N ARG A 79 12.29 8.73 16.62
CA ARG A 79 13.17 8.27 17.68
C ARG A 79 14.11 9.39 18.15
N ALA A 80 14.70 10.14 17.22
CA ALA A 80 15.59 11.25 17.54
C ALA A 80 14.88 12.41 18.25
N THR A 81 13.58 12.62 18.00
CA THR A 81 12.78 13.68 18.63
C THR A 81 11.98 13.21 19.85
N ALA A 82 11.95 11.91 20.15
CA ALA A 82 11.22 11.34 21.29
C ALA A 82 11.57 11.95 22.67
N PRO A 83 12.84 12.33 22.97
CA PRO A 83 13.15 13.01 24.24
C PRO A 83 12.58 14.43 24.33
N ARG A 84 12.20 15.03 23.20
CA ARG A 84 11.68 16.40 23.09
C ARG A 84 10.19 16.44 22.79
N VAL A 85 9.46 15.36 23.09
CA VAL A 85 8.01 15.29 22.90
C VAL A 85 7.36 16.47 23.62
N PRO A 86 6.62 17.34 22.89
CA PRO A 86 5.99 18.49 23.52
C PRO A 86 5.11 18.06 24.69
N PHE A 87 5.16 18.77 25.80
CA PHE A 87 4.35 18.46 26.98
C PHE A 87 2.85 18.34 26.64
N ALA A 88 2.36 19.17 25.72
CA ALA A 88 0.99 19.09 25.21
C ALA A 88 0.65 17.72 24.59
N TRP A 89 1.62 17.06 23.94
CA TRP A 89 1.42 15.75 23.32
C TRP A 89 1.17 14.66 24.37
N THR A 90 1.83 14.73 25.52
CA THR A 90 1.59 13.80 26.64
C THR A 90 0.14 13.82 27.15
N ARG A 91 -0.59 14.89 26.84
CA ARG A 91 -2.01 15.09 27.19
C ARG A 91 -2.96 14.92 26.00
N ALA A 92 -2.49 15.12 24.78
CA ALA A 92 -3.30 15.11 23.57
C ALA A 92 -3.94 13.74 23.28
N VAL A 93 -3.33 12.66 23.78
CA VAL A 93 -3.73 11.29 23.42
C VAL A 93 -4.50 10.58 24.56
N ARG A 94 -5.35 11.30 25.30
CA ARG A 94 -6.28 10.70 26.29
C ARG A 94 -7.63 10.29 25.70
N SER A 95 -7.62 9.64 24.54
CA SER A 95 -8.86 9.15 23.93
C SER A 95 -9.02 7.66 24.17
N ASP A 96 -10.22 7.21 24.56
CA ASP A 96 -10.58 5.79 24.75
C ASP A 96 -10.67 4.99 23.43
N HIS A 97 -9.98 5.44 22.39
CA HIS A 97 -9.94 4.73 21.13
C HIS A 97 -9.05 3.51 21.23
N PHE A 98 -9.50 2.44 20.59
CA PHE A 98 -8.73 1.20 20.45
C PHE A 98 -7.35 1.47 19.83
N THR A 99 -6.31 0.88 20.41
CA THR A 99 -4.91 0.94 19.94
C THR A 99 -4.29 -0.46 20.00
N PHE A 100 -3.16 -0.65 19.32
CA PHE A 100 -2.48 -1.93 19.19
C PHE A 100 -1.15 -2.00 19.94
N HIS A 101 -0.81 -0.93 20.63
CA HIS A 101 0.45 -0.73 21.34
C HIS A 101 0.19 -0.25 22.76
N ALA A 102 1.18 -0.41 23.64
CA ALA A 102 1.12 0.13 24.99
C ALA A 102 1.08 1.67 24.96
N ARG A 103 0.12 2.26 25.67
CA ARG A 103 -0.16 3.69 25.61
C ARG A 103 0.81 4.49 26.45
N GLU A 104 1.84 5.01 25.77
CA GLU A 104 2.88 5.86 26.35
C GLU A 104 3.16 7.04 25.44
N ALA A 105 3.51 8.19 26.01
CA ALA A 105 3.75 9.42 25.24
C ALA A 105 4.82 9.23 24.14
N ARG A 106 5.86 8.44 24.44
CA ARG A 106 6.91 8.09 23.47
C ARG A 106 6.36 7.19 22.36
N ALA A 107 5.65 6.11 22.71
CA ALA A 107 5.09 5.21 21.71
C ALA A 107 4.12 5.96 20.80
N ASP A 108 3.19 6.73 21.35
CA ASP A 108 2.25 7.54 20.58
C ASP A 108 2.94 8.55 19.65
N TRP A 109 4.05 9.13 20.09
CA TRP A 109 4.86 10.03 19.26
C TRP A 109 5.47 9.32 18.05
N LEU A 110 6.04 8.13 18.25
CA LEU A 110 6.58 7.30 17.16
C LEU A 110 5.50 7.00 16.12
N HIS A 111 4.32 6.58 16.56
CA HIS A 111 3.19 6.26 15.69
C HIS A 111 2.69 7.49 14.93
N LEU A 112 2.59 8.65 15.59
CA LEU A 112 2.23 9.91 14.92
C LEU A 112 3.21 10.20 13.78
N MET A 113 4.51 10.26 14.08
CA MET A 113 5.52 10.67 13.11
C MET A 113 5.59 9.70 11.93
N VAL A 114 5.53 8.38 12.18
CA VAL A 114 5.51 7.38 11.12
C VAL A 114 4.26 7.50 10.25
N SER A 115 3.09 7.78 10.84
CA SER A 115 1.85 7.97 10.08
C SER A 115 1.91 9.16 9.10
N LEU A 116 2.78 10.15 9.33
CA LEU A 116 2.98 11.27 8.40
C LEU A 116 3.57 10.84 7.06
N THR A 117 4.21 9.67 6.99
CA THR A 117 4.71 9.09 5.72
C THR A 117 3.63 9.11 4.65
N HIS A 118 2.37 8.77 4.99
CA HIS A 118 1.28 8.76 4.02
C HIS A 118 0.72 10.12 3.64
N CYS A 119 0.93 11.16 4.46
CA CYS A 119 0.64 12.52 4.01
C CYS A 119 1.56 12.89 2.84
N PHE A 120 2.83 12.50 2.90
CA PHE A 120 3.78 12.74 1.81
C PHE A 120 3.50 11.85 0.59
N VAL A 121 3.24 10.56 0.81
CA VAL A 121 2.92 9.62 -0.28
C VAL A 121 1.66 10.06 -1.02
N THR A 122 0.57 10.40 -0.33
CA THR A 122 -0.67 10.79 -1.02
C THR A 122 -0.56 12.13 -1.75
N ALA A 123 0.16 13.10 -1.18
CA ALA A 123 0.49 14.34 -1.88
C ALA A 123 1.34 14.08 -3.13
N ALA A 124 2.35 13.22 -3.04
CA ALA A 124 3.18 12.83 -4.17
C ALA A 124 2.38 12.10 -5.25
N THR A 125 1.44 11.22 -4.88
CA THR A 125 0.53 10.57 -5.84
C THR A 125 -0.32 11.59 -6.59
N ALA A 126 -0.92 12.56 -5.90
CA ALA A 126 -1.70 13.61 -6.55
C ALA A 126 -0.85 14.44 -7.51
N TRP A 127 0.39 14.79 -7.12
CA TRP A 127 1.33 15.48 -8.00
C TRP A 127 1.71 14.64 -9.22
N LEU A 128 2.05 13.36 -9.03
CA LEU A 128 2.36 12.43 -10.12
C LEU A 128 1.18 12.30 -11.10
N LEU A 129 -0.06 12.32 -10.61
CA LEU A 129 -1.27 12.28 -11.44
C LEU A 129 -1.35 13.52 -12.34
N VAL A 130 -1.17 14.71 -11.76
CA VAL A 130 -1.13 15.97 -12.53
C VAL A 130 -0.03 15.90 -13.60
N ARG A 131 1.17 15.43 -13.22
CA ARG A 131 2.29 15.29 -14.16
C ARG A 131 1.99 14.28 -15.27
N TRP A 132 1.41 13.14 -14.94
CA TRP A 132 1.05 12.12 -15.92
C TRP A 132 0.05 12.66 -16.94
N LEU A 133 -1.03 13.32 -16.50
CA LEU A 133 -2.03 13.91 -17.39
C LEU A 133 -1.43 14.99 -18.30
N ALA A 134 -0.55 15.83 -17.77
CA ALA A 134 0.16 16.81 -18.58
C ALA A 134 1.04 16.15 -19.66
N TRP A 135 1.70 15.04 -19.35
CA TRP A 135 2.48 14.27 -20.34
C TRP A 135 1.63 13.57 -21.40
N VAL A 136 0.40 13.18 -21.05
CA VAL A 136 -0.56 12.59 -22.00
C VAL A 136 -1.17 13.66 -22.92
N GLY A 137 -1.00 14.96 -22.62
CA GLY A 137 -1.43 16.07 -23.46
C GLY A 137 -2.65 16.84 -22.96
N PHE A 138 -3.11 16.58 -21.73
CA PHE A 138 -4.16 17.38 -21.12
C PHE A 138 -3.64 18.78 -20.75
N SER A 139 -4.51 19.79 -20.80
CA SER A 139 -4.17 21.14 -20.38
C SER A 139 -3.75 21.18 -18.90
N GLY A 140 -2.85 22.09 -18.54
CA GLY A 140 -2.37 22.22 -17.16
C GLY A 140 -3.50 22.46 -16.15
N ARG A 141 -4.54 23.21 -16.54
CA ARG A 141 -5.74 23.44 -15.71
C ARG A 141 -6.53 22.14 -15.49
N ALA A 142 -6.79 21.37 -16.55
CA ALA A 142 -7.51 20.11 -16.44
C ALA A 142 -6.74 19.12 -15.55
N ALA A 143 -5.43 18.97 -15.78
CA ALA A 143 -4.57 18.11 -14.98
C ALA A 143 -4.59 18.51 -13.49
N LEU A 144 -4.46 19.80 -13.18
CA LEU A 144 -4.50 20.32 -11.81
C LEU A 144 -5.83 20.02 -11.12
N TRP A 145 -6.96 20.34 -11.77
CA TRP A 145 -8.27 20.10 -11.18
C TRP A 145 -8.57 18.62 -11.00
N THR A 146 -8.11 17.75 -11.90
CA THR A 146 -8.17 16.29 -11.70
C THR A 146 -7.34 15.85 -10.49
N GLY A 147 -6.14 16.41 -10.30
CA GLY A 147 -5.32 16.13 -9.12
C GLY A 147 -5.99 16.56 -7.81
N VAL A 148 -6.62 17.74 -7.79
CA VAL A 148 -7.39 18.22 -6.64
C VAL A 148 -8.60 17.33 -6.38
N ALA A 149 -9.39 17.02 -7.42
CA ALA A 149 -10.55 16.14 -7.31
C ALA A 149 -10.17 14.73 -6.84
N TYR A 150 -9.03 14.20 -7.29
CA TYR A 150 -8.46 12.95 -6.77
C TYR A 150 -8.15 13.08 -5.28
N ALA A 151 -7.40 14.10 -4.88
CA ALA A 151 -6.92 14.27 -3.51
C ALA A 151 -8.05 14.48 -2.51
N THR A 152 -9.11 15.22 -2.86
CA THR A 152 -10.19 15.60 -1.94
C THR A 152 -11.49 14.83 -2.14
N GLY A 153 -11.76 14.37 -3.37
CA GLY A 153 -13.03 13.77 -3.77
C GLY A 153 -13.02 12.25 -3.87
N THR A 154 -11.91 11.59 -3.53
CA THR A 154 -11.78 10.12 -3.61
C THR A 154 -11.32 9.50 -2.29
N ALA A 155 -11.18 8.18 -2.28
CA ALA A 155 -10.60 7.44 -1.17
C ALA A 155 -9.14 7.83 -0.85
N ALA A 156 -8.45 8.61 -1.70
CA ALA A 156 -7.10 9.10 -1.43
C ALA A 156 -7.00 9.85 -0.08
N TRP A 157 -7.94 10.74 0.22
CA TRP A 157 -7.96 11.48 1.50
C TRP A 157 -8.13 10.59 2.72
N PRO A 158 -9.17 9.72 2.82
CA PRO A 158 -9.31 8.87 3.99
C PRO A 158 -8.14 7.89 4.14
N TYR A 159 -7.55 7.41 3.04
CA TYR A 159 -6.37 6.54 3.09
C TYR A 159 -5.06 7.28 3.44
N ALA A 160 -4.97 8.60 3.24
CA ALA A 160 -3.83 9.40 3.74
C ALA A 160 -3.67 9.34 5.27
N ARG A 161 -4.75 8.93 5.97
CA ARG A 161 -4.82 8.82 7.44
C ARG A 161 -4.53 7.42 7.96
N THR A 162 -4.31 6.45 7.08
CA THR A 162 -4.02 5.05 7.43
C THR A 162 -2.53 4.79 7.26
N PHE A 163 -2.05 3.62 7.65
CA PHE A 163 -0.68 3.18 7.40
C PHE A 163 -0.66 1.87 6.59
N LEU A 164 -1.62 1.76 5.66
CA LEU A 164 -1.77 0.61 4.78
C LEU A 164 -0.97 0.76 3.48
N SER A 165 -0.63 -0.33 2.80
CA SER A 165 0.25 -0.31 1.62
C SER A 165 -0.36 0.29 0.33
N GLU A 166 -1.68 0.49 0.26
CA GLU A 166 -2.38 0.88 -0.98
C GLU A 166 -2.02 2.28 -1.47
N PRO A 167 -1.90 3.33 -0.63
CA PRO A 167 -1.46 4.65 -1.09
C PRO A 167 -0.08 4.64 -1.71
N LEU A 168 0.86 3.89 -1.12
CA LEU A 168 2.21 3.74 -1.67
C LEU A 168 2.18 2.91 -2.95
N SER A 169 1.35 1.87 -3.02
CA SER A 169 1.15 1.09 -4.25
C SER A 169 0.67 1.97 -5.40
N ALA A 170 -0.35 2.80 -5.15
CA ALA A 170 -0.87 3.74 -6.13
C ALA A 170 0.21 4.74 -6.59
N MET A 171 0.99 5.30 -5.65
CA MET A 171 2.08 6.23 -5.96
C MET A 171 3.12 5.60 -6.89
N VAL A 172 3.59 4.39 -6.54
CA VAL A 172 4.69 3.72 -7.26
C VAL A 172 4.23 3.24 -8.64
N LEU A 173 3.02 2.69 -8.76
CA LEU A 173 2.45 2.29 -10.06
C LEU A 173 2.24 3.52 -10.97
N LEU A 174 1.77 4.63 -10.41
CA LEU A 174 1.62 5.88 -11.16
C LEU A 174 2.98 6.47 -11.55
N ALA A 175 4.01 6.35 -10.70
CA ALA A 175 5.38 6.73 -11.05
C ALA A 175 5.90 5.90 -12.24
N ALA A 176 5.61 4.60 -12.28
CA ALA A 176 5.93 3.76 -13.43
C ALA A 176 5.22 4.23 -14.71
N ALA A 177 3.93 4.56 -14.63
CA ALA A 177 3.17 5.10 -15.76
C ALA A 177 3.71 6.46 -16.23
N VAL A 178 4.06 7.38 -15.32
CA VAL A 178 4.71 8.66 -15.65
C VAL A 178 6.03 8.43 -16.36
N ALA A 179 6.85 7.49 -15.88
CA ALA A 179 8.12 7.17 -16.49
C ALA A 179 7.96 6.58 -17.90
N ILE A 180 6.95 5.73 -18.13
CA ILE A 180 6.59 5.25 -19.48
C ILE A 180 6.17 6.40 -20.40
N ALA A 181 5.29 7.29 -19.95
CA ALA A 181 4.84 8.44 -20.73
C ALA A 181 6.00 9.37 -21.13
N GLN A 182 6.92 9.61 -20.18
CA GLN A 182 8.15 10.37 -20.45
C GLN A 182 9.06 9.68 -21.46
N ALA A 183 9.18 8.35 -21.40
CA ALA A 183 9.96 7.59 -22.36
C ALA A 183 9.39 7.72 -23.78
N HIS A 184 8.06 7.70 -23.93
CA HIS A 184 7.41 7.90 -25.23
C HIS A 184 7.72 9.29 -25.79
N ALA A 185 7.58 10.33 -24.97
CA ALA A 185 7.79 11.71 -25.43
C ALA A 185 9.26 12.03 -25.75
N LEU A 186 10.21 11.40 -25.06
CA LEU A 186 11.66 11.62 -25.28
C LEU A 186 12.23 10.79 -26.43
N ARG A 187 11.47 9.85 -27.00
CA ARG A 187 12.02 8.85 -27.92
C ARG A 187 12.67 9.45 -29.16
N GLY A 188 12.02 10.43 -29.79
CA GLY A 188 12.51 11.02 -31.04
C GLY A 188 13.71 11.95 -30.85
N SER A 189 13.80 12.63 -29.71
CA SER A 189 14.81 13.66 -29.47
C SER A 189 15.98 13.21 -28.60
N ARG A 190 15.75 12.27 -27.66
CA ARG A 190 16.72 11.85 -26.63
C ARG A 190 16.58 10.35 -26.30
N PRO A 191 16.96 9.44 -27.21
CA PRO A 191 16.72 8.00 -27.06
C PRO A 191 17.36 7.41 -25.78
N GLY A 192 18.60 7.79 -25.44
CA GLY A 192 19.23 7.32 -24.19
C GLY A 192 18.52 7.82 -22.92
N ALA A 193 17.88 9.00 -22.97
CA ALA A 193 17.06 9.46 -21.86
C ALA A 193 15.73 8.69 -21.78
N ALA A 194 15.12 8.36 -22.92
CA ALA A 194 13.94 7.52 -23.00
C ALA A 194 14.19 6.11 -22.43
N ASP A 195 15.34 5.50 -22.74
CA ASP A 195 15.75 4.20 -22.18
C ASP A 195 15.82 4.25 -20.65
N ARG A 196 16.49 5.26 -20.08
CA ARG A 196 16.57 5.45 -18.62
C ARG A 196 15.19 5.62 -17.97
N ARG A 197 14.24 6.26 -18.66
CA ARG A 197 12.86 6.38 -18.17
C ARG A 197 12.14 5.03 -18.16
N LEU A 198 12.36 4.18 -19.16
CA LEU A 198 11.84 2.79 -19.13
C LEU A 198 12.49 1.97 -18.02
N TRP A 199 13.79 2.15 -17.77
CA TRP A 199 14.46 1.49 -16.64
C TRP A 199 13.85 1.91 -15.30
N LEU A 200 13.59 3.21 -15.11
CA LEU A 200 12.89 3.72 -13.93
C LEU A 200 11.48 3.12 -13.80
N ALA A 201 10.77 2.96 -14.91
CA ALA A 201 9.46 2.30 -14.91
C ALA A 201 9.56 0.84 -14.45
N GLY A 202 10.57 0.10 -14.93
CA GLY A 202 10.86 -1.27 -14.49
C GLY A 202 11.23 -1.35 -13.01
N ALA A 203 12.09 -0.45 -12.54
CA ALA A 203 12.46 -0.38 -11.12
C ALA A 203 11.25 -0.07 -10.23
N ALA A 204 10.40 0.87 -10.64
CA ALA A 204 9.16 1.18 -9.95
C ALA A 204 8.19 -0.01 -9.95
N ALA A 205 8.04 -0.72 -11.08
CA ALA A 205 7.20 -1.91 -11.16
C ALA A 205 7.72 -3.05 -10.26
N GLY A 206 9.04 -3.26 -10.20
CA GLY A 206 9.69 -4.19 -9.27
C GLY A 206 9.47 -3.79 -7.81
N PHE A 207 9.69 -2.52 -7.47
CA PHE A 207 9.45 -2.00 -6.12
C PHE A 207 7.97 -2.08 -5.72
N ALA A 208 7.03 -1.92 -6.66
CA ALA A 208 5.60 -2.06 -6.38
C ALA A 208 5.26 -3.44 -5.81
N VAL A 209 5.94 -4.51 -6.26
CA VAL A 209 5.75 -5.87 -5.71
C VAL A 209 6.23 -5.95 -4.26
N HIS A 210 7.30 -5.23 -3.90
CA HIS A 210 7.73 -5.11 -2.51
C HIS A 210 6.73 -4.34 -1.66
N VAL A 211 6.00 -3.37 -2.21
CA VAL A 211 4.94 -2.66 -1.47
C VAL A 211 3.74 -3.58 -1.25
N HIS A 212 3.30 -4.26 -2.31
CA HIS A 212 2.21 -5.21 -2.25
C HIS A 212 2.33 -6.23 -3.38
N VAL A 213 2.40 -7.53 -3.06
CA VAL A 213 2.64 -8.59 -4.07
C VAL A 213 1.60 -8.60 -5.20
N LEU A 214 0.34 -8.27 -4.90
CA LEU A 214 -0.72 -8.18 -5.92
C LEU A 214 -0.49 -7.08 -6.97
N ASN A 215 0.44 -6.15 -6.76
CA ASN A 215 0.81 -5.17 -7.79
C ASN A 215 1.43 -5.82 -9.03
N LEU A 216 1.84 -7.10 -8.94
CA LEU A 216 2.23 -7.91 -10.10
C LEU A 216 1.11 -7.97 -11.16
N VAL A 217 -0.16 -7.93 -10.75
CA VAL A 217 -1.32 -7.90 -11.67
C VAL A 217 -1.33 -6.65 -12.55
N ALA A 218 -0.67 -5.57 -12.14
CA ALA A 218 -0.56 -4.36 -12.95
C ALA A 218 0.51 -4.45 -14.04
N TRP A 219 1.43 -5.42 -13.99
CA TRP A 219 2.55 -5.52 -14.93
C TRP A 219 2.11 -5.71 -16.39
N PRO A 220 1.12 -6.56 -16.72
CA PRO A 220 0.61 -6.65 -18.08
C PRO A 220 0.07 -5.31 -18.61
N CYS A 221 -0.62 -4.53 -17.77
CA CYS A 221 -1.12 -3.21 -18.13
C CYS A 221 0.02 -2.21 -18.37
N LEU A 222 1.06 -2.22 -17.52
CA LEU A 222 2.25 -1.39 -17.70
C LEU A 222 3.04 -1.77 -18.96
N ALA A 223 3.18 -3.06 -19.24
CA ALA A 223 3.82 -3.56 -20.44
C ALA A 223 3.02 -3.16 -21.70
N ALA A 224 1.70 -3.34 -21.69
CA ALA A 224 0.81 -2.89 -22.75
C ALA A 224 0.92 -1.37 -22.95
N TYR A 225 0.96 -0.59 -21.87
CA TYR A 225 1.14 0.85 -21.96
C TYR A 225 2.50 1.22 -22.58
N ALA A 226 3.58 0.57 -22.16
CA ALA A 226 4.91 0.81 -22.73
C ALA A 226 4.99 0.49 -24.23
N LEU A 227 4.29 -0.57 -24.66
CA LEU A 227 4.26 -1.06 -26.04
C LEU A 227 3.19 -0.40 -26.91
N TRP A 228 2.26 0.37 -26.34
CA TRP A 228 1.13 0.99 -27.04
C TRP A 228 1.49 1.73 -28.35
N PRO A 229 2.56 2.56 -28.41
CA PRO A 229 2.91 3.27 -29.65
C PRO A 229 3.26 2.36 -30.82
N LEU A 230 3.58 1.09 -30.57
CA LEU A 230 3.92 0.13 -31.63
C LEU A 230 2.68 -0.27 -32.44
N GLY A 231 1.53 -0.40 -31.77
CA GLY A 231 0.26 -0.79 -32.39
C GLY A 231 -0.54 0.38 -32.95
N ALA A 232 -0.34 1.60 -32.47
CA ALA A 232 -1.02 2.81 -32.94
C ALA A 232 -0.45 3.38 -34.26
N GLY A 233 -0.16 2.51 -35.23
CA GLY A 233 0.37 2.91 -36.54
C GLY A 233 -0.52 3.93 -37.27
N PRO A 234 0.04 4.69 -38.23
CA PRO A 234 -0.73 5.66 -39.00
C PRO A 234 -1.92 4.96 -39.66
N LYS A 235 -3.13 5.41 -39.30
CA LYS A 235 -4.39 4.95 -39.90
C LYS A 235 -4.35 5.25 -41.40
N GLY A 236 -4.04 4.27 -42.24
CA GLY A 236 -4.16 4.47 -43.68
C GLY A 236 -3.44 3.49 -44.60
N GLN A 237 -2.48 2.67 -44.13
CA GLN A 237 -1.69 1.90 -45.09
C GLN A 237 -1.03 0.65 -44.48
N GLU A 238 -1.80 -0.40 -44.19
CA GLU A 238 -1.22 -1.71 -43.85
C GLU A 238 -1.79 -2.84 -44.71
N SER A 239 -0.95 -3.28 -45.65
CA SER A 239 -1.01 -4.62 -46.24
C SER A 239 -0.78 -5.64 -45.11
N LYS A 240 -1.74 -6.56 -44.92
CA LYS A 240 -1.80 -7.56 -43.83
C LYS A 240 -0.55 -8.45 -43.68
N GLY A 241 0.38 -8.44 -44.65
CA GLY A 241 1.61 -9.24 -44.61
C GLY A 241 2.81 -8.62 -43.89
N ARG A 242 2.84 -7.30 -43.61
CA ARG A 242 4.04 -6.60 -43.08
C ARG A 242 3.94 -6.09 -41.63
N PHE A 243 2.87 -6.43 -40.91
CA PHE A 243 2.67 -5.95 -39.53
C PHE A 243 3.82 -6.35 -38.60
N PHE A 244 4.22 -7.63 -38.61
CA PHE A 244 5.27 -8.15 -37.73
C PHE A 244 6.64 -7.49 -37.98
N GLU A 245 7.02 -7.34 -39.24
CA GLU A 245 8.29 -6.68 -39.62
C GLU A 245 8.30 -5.20 -39.23
N THR A 246 7.14 -4.53 -39.36
CA THR A 246 6.96 -3.13 -38.95
C THR A 246 7.06 -2.99 -37.43
N CYS A 247 6.45 -3.91 -36.67
CA CYS A 247 6.56 -3.95 -35.22
C CYS A 247 8.01 -4.17 -34.76
N LEU A 248 8.74 -5.12 -35.36
CA LEU A 248 10.14 -5.38 -35.03
C LEU A 248 11.04 -4.17 -35.31
N LYS A 249 10.85 -3.50 -36.45
CA LYS A 249 11.58 -2.27 -36.79
C LYS A 249 11.27 -1.14 -35.80
N ARG A 250 10.02 -1.02 -35.33
CA ARG A 250 9.62 -0.05 -34.30
C ARG A 250 10.11 -0.41 -32.89
N LEU A 251 10.32 -1.70 -32.61
CA LEU A 251 10.88 -2.21 -31.35
C LEU A 251 12.39 -2.01 -31.25
N ALA A 252 13.12 -2.04 -32.38
CA ALA A 252 14.57 -1.87 -32.41
C ALA A 252 15.09 -0.67 -31.59
N PRO A 253 14.52 0.56 -31.72
CA PRO A 253 14.97 1.71 -30.92
C PRO A 253 14.58 1.61 -29.43
N MET A 254 13.61 0.76 -29.06
CA MET A 254 13.17 0.57 -27.67
C MET A 254 13.87 -0.58 -26.94
N ARG A 255 14.61 -1.42 -27.67
CA ARG A 255 15.06 -2.72 -27.15
C ARG A 255 15.86 -2.57 -25.86
N ARG A 256 16.77 -1.59 -25.79
CA ARG A 256 17.61 -1.34 -24.61
C ARG A 256 16.79 -0.91 -23.39
N GLY A 257 15.89 0.06 -23.59
CA GLY A 257 14.96 0.50 -22.55
C GLY A 257 14.06 -0.62 -22.03
N LEU A 258 13.47 -1.41 -22.94
CA LEU A 258 12.59 -2.54 -22.58
C LEU A 258 13.33 -3.66 -21.85
N VAL A 259 14.53 -4.03 -22.32
CA VAL A 259 15.36 -5.04 -21.64
C VAL A 259 15.74 -4.57 -20.25
N GLY A 260 16.22 -3.32 -20.09
CA GLY A 260 16.55 -2.81 -18.76
C GLY A 260 15.33 -2.68 -17.84
N ALA A 261 14.17 -2.31 -18.37
CA ALA A 261 12.93 -2.31 -17.61
C ALA A 261 12.56 -3.71 -17.12
N ALA A 262 12.62 -4.72 -18.00
CA ALA A 262 12.34 -6.11 -17.65
C ALA A 262 13.34 -6.66 -16.63
N LEU A 263 14.64 -6.35 -16.77
CA LEU A 263 15.67 -6.75 -15.83
C LEU A 263 15.45 -6.13 -14.43
N LEU A 264 15.13 -4.85 -14.34
CA LEU A 264 14.90 -4.18 -13.06
C LEU A 264 13.60 -4.61 -12.39
N ALA A 265 12.53 -4.81 -13.16
CA ALA A 265 11.29 -5.38 -12.64
C ALA A 265 11.52 -6.81 -12.15
N GLY A 266 12.19 -7.64 -12.96
CA GLY A 266 12.56 -9.01 -12.63
C GLY A 266 13.48 -9.11 -11.41
N LEU A 267 14.44 -8.20 -11.26
CA LEU A 267 15.28 -8.11 -10.07
C LEU A 267 14.45 -7.82 -8.82
N GLY A 268 13.52 -6.87 -8.87
CA GLY A 268 12.60 -6.60 -7.76
C GLY A 268 11.78 -7.84 -7.35
N LEU A 269 11.19 -8.53 -8.33
CA LEU A 269 10.48 -9.78 -8.08
C LEU A 269 11.41 -10.86 -7.50
N GLY A 270 12.61 -11.03 -8.06
CA GLY A 270 13.61 -11.98 -7.58
C GLY A 270 14.03 -11.71 -6.13
N LEU A 271 14.19 -10.44 -5.74
CA LEU A 271 14.48 -10.06 -4.36
C LEU A 271 13.33 -10.35 -3.41
N VAL A 272 12.07 -10.18 -3.85
CA VAL A 272 10.90 -10.60 -3.06
C VAL A 272 10.93 -12.11 -2.85
N LEU A 273 11.07 -12.91 -3.92
CA LEU A 273 11.07 -14.37 -3.86
C LEU A 273 12.21 -14.90 -2.98
N LEU A 274 13.42 -14.33 -3.12
CA LEU A 274 14.56 -14.67 -2.28
C LEU A 274 14.29 -14.33 -0.80
N GLY A 275 13.69 -13.17 -0.55
CA GLY A 275 13.30 -12.75 0.80
C GLY A 275 12.22 -13.64 1.41
N GLN A 276 11.29 -14.18 0.61
CA GLN A 276 10.32 -15.17 1.08
C GLN A 276 10.99 -16.50 1.42
N TRP A 277 11.85 -16.99 0.53
CA TRP A 277 12.61 -18.21 0.76
C TRP A 277 13.47 -18.14 2.03
N TRP A 278 14.12 -17.00 2.30
CA TRP A 278 14.90 -16.80 3.52
C TRP A 278 14.07 -16.77 4.81
N ARG A 279 12.84 -16.27 4.75
CA ARG A 279 11.96 -16.17 5.93
C ARG A 279 11.19 -17.46 6.18
N PHE A 280 10.60 -18.03 5.13
CA PHE A 280 9.62 -19.10 5.23
C PHE A 280 10.10 -20.44 4.66
N GLY A 281 11.25 -20.47 3.97
CA GLY A 281 11.76 -21.69 3.31
C GLY A 281 11.13 -21.98 1.94
N ASP A 282 10.11 -21.24 1.54
CA ASP A 282 9.45 -21.33 0.24
C ASP A 282 9.37 -19.92 -0.39
N PRO A 283 9.87 -19.72 -1.64
CA PRO A 283 9.79 -18.43 -2.33
C PRO A 283 8.36 -17.95 -2.62
N LEU A 284 7.37 -18.84 -2.65
CA LEU A 284 5.96 -18.54 -2.91
C LEU A 284 5.12 -18.43 -1.64
N GLU A 285 5.66 -18.84 -0.48
CA GLU A 285 4.98 -18.63 0.79
C GLU A 285 4.99 -17.14 1.13
N THR A 286 3.82 -16.61 1.43
CA THR A 286 3.64 -15.20 1.76
C THR A 286 3.50 -14.97 3.26
N GLY A 287 3.33 -16.03 4.06
CA GLY A 287 2.93 -16.02 5.46
C GLY A 287 1.41 -15.92 5.64
N ARG A 288 0.64 -16.11 4.57
CA ARG A 288 -0.83 -15.98 4.58
C ARG A 288 -1.56 -17.30 4.78
N PHE A 289 -0.84 -18.43 4.88
CA PHE A 289 -1.37 -19.78 5.12
C PHE A 289 -2.54 -20.14 4.18
N GLY A 290 -2.49 -19.70 2.92
CA GLY A 290 -3.56 -19.93 1.94
C GLY A 290 -4.89 -19.22 2.19
N HIS A 291 -5.04 -18.42 3.27
CA HIS A 291 -6.32 -17.77 3.58
C HIS A 291 -6.77 -16.70 2.58
N TYR A 292 -5.86 -16.26 1.71
CA TYR A 292 -6.13 -15.27 0.66
C TYR A 292 -5.72 -15.78 -0.73
N SER A 293 -5.45 -17.08 -0.89
CA SER A 293 -5.08 -17.66 -2.19
C SER A 293 -6.28 -18.10 -3.02
N ALA A 294 -7.49 -18.04 -2.47
CA ALA A 294 -8.70 -18.36 -3.20
C ALA A 294 -9.13 -17.17 -4.08
N TRP A 295 -9.48 -17.46 -5.34
CA TRP A 295 -10.15 -16.49 -6.18
C TRP A 295 -11.48 -16.10 -5.55
N THR A 296 -11.70 -14.79 -5.39
CA THR A 296 -12.98 -14.25 -4.95
C THR A 296 -13.56 -13.42 -6.07
N TRP A 297 -14.88 -13.57 -6.28
CA TRP A 297 -15.56 -12.77 -7.30
C TRP A 297 -15.48 -11.28 -6.95
N PRO A 298 -15.03 -10.43 -7.88
CA PRO A 298 -14.72 -9.02 -7.60
C PRO A 298 -15.95 -8.21 -7.13
N TRP A 299 -17.15 -8.66 -7.46
CA TRP A 299 -18.41 -8.01 -7.08
C TRP A 299 -18.61 -7.92 -5.58
N THR A 300 -18.18 -8.94 -4.82
CA THR A 300 -18.30 -8.92 -3.35
C THR A 300 -17.46 -7.80 -2.73
N GLY A 301 -16.20 -7.68 -3.16
CA GLY A 301 -15.32 -6.60 -2.75
C GLY A 301 -15.79 -5.23 -3.22
N LEU A 302 -16.31 -5.13 -4.45
CA LEU A 302 -16.86 -3.88 -4.98
C LEU A 302 -18.07 -3.42 -4.16
N TRP A 303 -19.03 -4.30 -3.88
CA TRP A 303 -20.18 -4.00 -3.02
C TRP A 303 -19.76 -3.62 -1.61
N ALA A 304 -18.80 -4.34 -1.03
CA ALA A 304 -18.23 -4.00 0.27
C ALA A 304 -17.63 -2.59 0.24
N GLN A 305 -16.88 -2.22 -0.79
CA GLN A 305 -16.28 -0.87 -0.90
C GLN A 305 -17.36 0.21 -1.10
N MET A 306 -18.40 -0.07 -1.89
CA MET A 306 -19.48 0.88 -2.18
C MET A 306 -20.43 1.09 -1.00
N LEU A 307 -20.62 0.08 -0.14
CA LEU A 307 -21.58 0.12 0.95
C LEU A 307 -20.93 0.29 2.34
N ALA A 308 -19.65 -0.04 2.50
CA ALA A 308 -18.99 0.00 3.81
C ALA A 308 -18.95 1.43 4.38
N PRO A 309 -19.42 1.62 5.62
CA PRO A 309 -19.34 2.90 6.31
C PRO A 309 -17.89 3.39 6.40
N GLY A 310 -17.64 4.63 5.98
CA GLY A 310 -16.30 5.23 6.03
C GLY A 310 -15.36 4.83 4.88
N ARG A 311 -15.79 3.96 3.95
CA ARG A 311 -15.10 3.69 2.67
C ARG A 311 -15.92 4.08 1.44
N SER A 312 -17.24 4.23 1.57
CA SER A 312 -18.13 4.62 0.48
C SER A 312 -18.14 6.13 0.18
N CYS A 313 -18.35 6.50 -1.08
CA CYS A 313 -18.40 7.90 -1.53
C CYS A 313 -19.65 8.67 -1.07
N GLY A 314 -20.64 8.02 -0.43
CA GLY A 314 -21.97 8.60 -0.23
C GLY A 314 -22.58 8.55 1.17
N CYS A 315 -21.95 7.87 2.15
CA CYS A 315 -22.58 7.68 3.47
C CYS A 315 -21.77 8.29 4.60
N THR A 316 -21.61 9.61 4.59
CA THR A 316 -21.19 10.34 5.77
C THR A 316 -22.39 10.60 6.67
N ARG A 317 -22.43 9.89 7.80
CA ARG A 317 -23.03 10.33 9.08
C ARG A 317 -24.55 10.20 9.20
N ARG A 318 -25.08 8.97 9.27
CA ARG A 318 -26.26 8.71 10.11
C ARG A 318 -25.79 8.58 11.56
N ARG A 319 -26.25 9.48 12.44
CA ARG A 319 -25.96 9.49 13.88
C ARG A 319 -26.10 8.08 14.46
N ARG A 320 -25.10 7.65 15.23
CA ARG A 320 -25.13 6.48 16.10
C ARG A 320 -26.41 6.52 16.95
N ARG A 321 -27.41 5.72 16.59
CA ARG A 321 -28.52 5.34 17.49
C ARG A 321 -28.81 3.84 17.48
N TRP A 322 -28.02 3.04 16.76
CA TRP A 322 -28.18 1.60 16.72
C TRP A 322 -26.88 0.95 17.18
N GLY A 323 -26.88 0.54 18.45
CA GLY A 323 -25.87 -0.33 19.01
C GLY A 323 -26.06 -1.72 18.41
N TRP A 324 -25.23 -2.08 17.45
CA TRP A 324 -25.02 -3.47 17.09
C TRP A 324 -23.89 -4.01 17.97
N TRP A 325 -24.27 -4.46 19.15
CA TRP A 325 -23.53 -5.48 19.89
C TRP A 325 -23.90 -6.82 19.27
N VAL A 326 -23.06 -7.35 18.38
CA VAL A 326 -23.11 -8.78 18.07
C VAL A 326 -22.40 -9.49 19.23
N CYS A 327 -23.12 -9.66 20.33
CA CYS A 327 -22.72 -10.56 21.40
C CYS A 327 -23.18 -11.97 21.00
N GLY A 328 -22.26 -12.78 20.50
CA GLY A 328 -22.49 -14.16 20.05
C GLY A 328 -22.68 -15.18 21.18
N ARG A 329 -23.37 -14.82 22.28
CA ARG A 329 -23.87 -15.80 23.26
C ARG A 329 -25.27 -15.38 23.72
N PRO A 330 -26.26 -16.28 23.75
CA PRO A 330 -27.55 -15.98 24.36
C PRO A 330 -27.33 -15.71 25.84
N CYS A 331 -27.47 -14.44 26.26
CA CYS A 331 -27.61 -14.11 27.67
C CYS A 331 -28.94 -14.68 28.16
N ASP A 332 -28.87 -15.76 28.93
CA ASP A 332 -29.99 -16.38 29.60
C ASP A 332 -30.59 -15.39 30.62
N ALA A 333 -31.78 -14.89 30.31
CA ALA A 333 -32.45 -13.81 31.04
C ALA A 333 -32.93 -14.21 32.45
N ARG A 334 -32.64 -15.42 32.93
CA ARG A 334 -33.08 -15.91 34.26
C ARG A 334 -32.13 -15.62 35.42
N ARG A 335 -30.95 -15.02 35.20
CA ARG A 335 -29.96 -14.75 36.29
C ARG A 335 -29.87 -13.31 36.80
N LEU A 336 -30.84 -12.44 36.50
CA LEU A 336 -30.85 -11.04 36.97
C LEU A 336 -31.67 -10.80 38.27
N ARG A 337 -31.63 -11.73 39.25
CA ARG A 337 -32.25 -11.54 40.57
C ARG A 337 -31.36 -11.73 41.79
N ARG A 338 -30.05 -11.88 41.64
CA ARG A 338 -29.13 -11.88 42.79
C ARG A 338 -27.93 -11.01 42.48
N GLY A 339 -27.81 -9.90 43.21
CA GLY A 339 -26.84 -8.84 42.99
C GLY A 339 -25.42 -9.36 42.88
N TRP A 340 -24.87 -9.31 41.67
CA TRP A 340 -23.45 -9.47 41.41
C TRP A 340 -22.97 -8.24 40.65
N ARG A 341 -21.99 -7.54 41.24
CA ARG A 341 -21.29 -6.44 40.58
C ARG A 341 -20.48 -7.04 39.43
N CYS A 342 -20.80 -6.67 38.19
CA CYS A 342 -19.90 -6.90 37.06
C CYS A 342 -18.62 -6.08 37.29
N ARG A 343 -17.52 -6.73 37.66
CA ARG A 343 -16.18 -6.20 37.39
C ARG A 343 -15.93 -6.41 35.89
N CYS A 344 -15.86 -5.31 35.16
CA CYS A 344 -15.30 -5.35 33.81
C CYS A 344 -13.79 -5.54 33.94
N TRP A 345 -13.28 -6.60 33.32
CA TRP A 345 -11.87 -6.78 33.00
C TRP A 345 -11.64 -6.35 31.56
#